data_AF-A0A844CF56-F1
#
_entry.id   AF-A0A844CF56-F1
#
_cell.length_a   1.000
_cell.length_b   1.000
_cell.length_c   1.000
_cell.angle_alpha   90.00
_cell.angle_beta   90.00
_cell.angle_gamma   90.00
#
_symmetry.space_group_name_H-M   'P 1'
#
loop_
_entity.id
_entity.type
_entity.pdbx_description
1 polymer ?
#
loop_
_entity_poly.entity_id
_entity_poly.type
_entity_poly.pdbx_seq_one_letter_code
_entity_poly.pdbx_strand_id
1 'polypeptide(L)'
;MADVIASKLQQISELNRALLEFTHRGEWDAFIETMTEYVVQVEALTTLDTGALSSSEHEKLKQHLALLLENEALMVERMRGRLDILRKEMSSINKGKAASHAYLSPFTSVPR
;
A
#
# COMPACT_ATOMS: atom_id res chain seq x y z
N MET A 1 18.79 15.34 20.19
CA MET A 1 17.94 14.11 20.21
C MET A 1 16.52 14.41 19.72
N ALA A 2 15.80 15.38 20.32
CA ALA A 2 14.48 15.78 19.82
C ALA A 2 14.47 16.21 18.34
N ASP A 3 15.48 16.97 17.89
CA ASP A 3 15.63 17.41 16.50
C ASP A 3 15.77 16.23 15.51
N VAL A 4 16.50 15.18 15.90
CA VAL A 4 16.70 13.96 15.09
C VAL A 4 15.40 13.17 14.95
N ILE A 5 14.62 13.07 16.03
CA ILE A 5 13.31 12.41 16.03
C ILE A 5 12.34 13.21 15.15
N ALA A 6 12.32 14.53 15.28
CA ALA A 6 11.47 15.41 14.45
C ALA A 6 11.81 15.29 12.96
N SER A 7 13.09 15.31 12.60
CA SER A 7 13.55 15.15 11.23
C SER A 7 13.16 13.79 10.63
N LYS A 8 13.33 12.70 11.39
CA LYS A 8 12.91 11.36 10.96
C LYS A 8 11.39 11.25 10.81
N LEU A 9 10.61 11.80 11.72
CA LEU A 9 9.15 11.83 11.60
C LEU A 9 8.69 12.61 10.39
N GLN A 10 9.36 13.71 10.06
CA GLN A 10 9.05 14.49 8.86
C GLN A 10 9.28 13.66 7.60
N GLN A 11 10.43 12.98 7.50
CA GLN A 11 10.72 12.08 6.36
C GLN A 11 9.68 10.96 6.24
N ILE A 12 9.33 10.31 7.35
CA ILE A 12 8.29 9.26 7.38
C ILE A 12 6.93 9.82 6.95
N SER A 13 6.58 11.04 7.40
CA SER A 13 5.32 11.69 7.04
C SER A 13 5.23 12.05 5.56
N GLU A 14 6.34 12.51 4.98
CA GLU A 14 6.44 12.80 3.54
C GLU A 14 6.26 11.52 2.72
N LEU A 15 6.94 10.44 3.09
CA LEU A 15 6.81 9.12 2.45
C LEU A 15 5.38 8.57 2.60
N ASN A 16 4.80 8.64 3.80
CA ASN A 16 3.43 8.18 4.06
C ASN A 16 2.41 8.94 3.20
N ARG A 17 2.56 10.25 3.05
CA ARG A 17 1.71 11.06 2.17
C ARG A 17 1.88 10.68 0.70
N ALA A 18 3.12 10.49 0.24
CA ALA A 18 3.41 10.06 -1.13
C ALA A 18 2.77 8.70 -1.43
N LEU A 19 2.93 7.72 -0.53
CA LEU A 19 2.29 6.40 -0.64
C LEU A 19 0.77 6.50 -0.72
N LEU A 20 0.15 7.31 0.15
CA LEU A 20 -1.30 7.55 0.10
C LEU A 20 -1.72 8.17 -1.23
N GLU A 21 -0.92 9.08 -1.79
CA GLU A 21 -1.19 9.70 -3.08
C GLU A 21 -1.07 8.68 -4.24
N PHE A 22 -0.05 7.81 -4.23
CA PHE A 22 0.09 6.75 -5.23
C PHE A 22 -1.11 5.79 -5.21
N THR A 23 -1.60 5.41 -4.02
CA THR A 23 -2.82 4.58 -3.92
C THR A 23 -4.06 5.30 -4.45
N HIS A 24 -4.11 6.63 -4.38
CA HIS A 24 -5.23 7.41 -4.92
C HIS A 24 -5.18 7.48 -6.45
N ARG A 25 -3.98 7.67 -7.02
CA ARG A 25 -3.74 7.74 -8.46
C ARG A 25 -3.72 6.37 -9.14
N GLY A 26 -3.63 5.30 -8.37
CA GLY A 26 -3.49 3.93 -8.88
C GLY A 26 -2.09 3.62 -9.42
N GLU A 27 -1.08 4.39 -9.00
CA GLU A 27 0.33 4.23 -9.39
C GLU A 27 0.99 3.14 -8.53
N TRP A 28 0.57 1.88 -8.74
CA TRP A 28 0.95 0.76 -7.87
C TRP A 28 2.42 0.38 -7.93
N ASP A 29 3.09 0.57 -9.08
CA ASP A 29 4.51 0.25 -9.23
C ASP A 29 5.37 1.22 -8.39
N ALA A 30 5.12 2.53 -8.52
CA ALA A 30 5.77 3.56 -7.69
C ALA A 30 5.45 3.39 -6.19
N PHE A 31 4.22 2.98 -5.86
CA PHE A 31 3.85 2.62 -4.49
C PHE A 31 4.73 1.49 -3.94
N ILE A 32 4.90 0.39 -4.68
CA ILE A 32 5.70 -0.77 -4.24
C ILE A 32 7.17 -0.38 -4.04
N GLU A 33 7.75 0.38 -4.97
CA GLU A 33 9.13 0.85 -4.87
C GLU A 33 9.34 1.71 -3.60
N THR A 34 8.44 2.66 -3.36
CA THR A 34 8.52 3.60 -2.23
C THR A 34 8.21 2.93 -0.88
N MET A 35 7.38 1.88 -0.87
CA MET A 35 6.96 1.20 0.37
C MET A 35 8.15 0.59 1.11
N THR A 36 9.15 0.11 0.38
CA THR A 36 10.36 -0.48 0.98
C THR A 36 11.11 0.56 1.81
N GLU A 37 11.31 1.76 1.26
CA GLU A 37 11.96 2.85 1.97
C GLU A 37 11.16 3.29 3.20
N TYR A 38 9.84 3.39 3.08
CA TYR A 38 8.95 3.74 4.19
C TYR A 38 9.08 2.77 5.37
N VAL A 39 9.04 1.45 5.12
CA VAL A 39 9.16 0.43 6.18
C VAL A 39 10.50 0.55 6.91
N VAL A 40 11.60 0.74 6.17
CA VAL A 40 12.94 0.91 6.76
C VAL A 40 13.00 2.14 7.68
N GLN A 41 12.39 3.25 7.27
CA GLN A 41 12.38 4.47 8.09
C GLN A 41 11.50 4.33 9.34
N VAL A 42 10.35 3.67 9.24
CA VAL A 42 9.48 3.37 10.39
C VAL A 42 10.19 2.45 11.37
N GLU A 43 10.84 1.39 10.90
CA GLU A 43 11.61 0.49 11.77
C GLU A 43 12.73 1.24 12.49
N ALA A 44 13.46 2.11 11.79
CA ALA A 44 14.49 2.95 12.39
C ALA A 44 13.93 3.87 13.49
N LEU A 45 12.68 4.35 13.36
CA LEU A 45 12.02 5.16 14.40
C LEU A 45 11.83 4.36 15.71
N THR A 46 11.51 3.07 15.61
CA THR A 46 11.28 2.20 16.79
C THR A 46 12.54 1.98 17.63
N THR A 47 13.72 2.17 17.03
CA THR A 47 15.02 2.03 17.70
C THR A 47 15.49 3.29 18.41
N LEU A 48 14.79 4.42 18.23
CA LEU A 48 15.18 5.68 18.85
C LEU A 48 14.75 5.74 20.32
N ASP A 49 15.65 6.21 21.17
CA ASP A 49 15.34 6.49 22.57
C ASP A 49 14.50 7.77 22.69
N THR A 50 13.26 7.61 23.14
CA THR A 50 12.31 8.69 23.42
C THR A 50 12.36 9.20 24.87
N GLY A 51 13.24 8.66 25.71
CA GLY A 51 13.33 8.98 27.14
C GLY A 51 13.78 10.41 27.45
N ALA A 52 14.44 11.08 26.50
CA ALA A 52 14.90 12.46 26.63
C ALA A 52 13.87 13.52 26.15
N LEU A 53 12.69 13.10 25.68
CA LEU A 53 11.65 14.01 25.20
C LEU A 53 10.85 14.60 26.38
N SER A 54 10.55 15.89 26.31
CA SER A 54 9.60 16.53 27.22
C SER A 54 8.17 16.01 26.99
N SER A 55 7.28 16.20 27.97
CA SER A 55 5.87 15.81 27.85
C SER A 55 5.18 16.45 26.64
N SER A 56 5.53 17.70 26.30
CA SER A 56 4.96 18.39 25.14
C SER A 56 5.43 17.81 23.80
N GLU A 57 6.66 17.31 23.73
CA GLU A 57 7.20 16.68 22.53
C GLU A 57 6.66 15.26 22.37
N HIS A 58 6.46 14.55 23.47
CA HIS A 58 5.75 13.26 23.48
C HIS A 58 4.33 13.36 22.93
N GLU A 59 3.58 14.38 23.35
CA GLU A 59 2.21 14.56 22.86
C GLU A 59 2.18 14.87 21.35
N LYS A 60 3.11 15.69 20.85
CA LYS A 60 3.26 15.95 19.41
C LYS A 60 3.66 14.70 18.65
N LEU A 61 4.60 13.91 19.16
CA LEU A 61 5.00 12.63 18.57
C LEU A 61 3.79 11.70 18.44
N LYS A 62 2.99 11.59 19.51
CA LYS A 62 1.79 10.76 19.54
C LYS A 62 0.76 11.18 18.49
N GLN A 63 0.55 12.48 18.32
CA GLN A 63 -0.36 13.01 17.28
C GLN A 63 0.14 12.67 15.87
N HIS A 64 1.44 12.81 15.59
CA HIS A 64 2.00 12.43 14.29
C HIS A 64 1.87 10.92 14.02
N LEU A 65 2.16 10.09 15.02
CA LEU A 65 2.00 8.63 14.90
C LEU A 65 0.55 8.23 14.65
N ALA A 66 -0.41 8.88 15.31
CA ALA A 66 -1.83 8.63 15.06
C ALA A 66 -2.21 8.92 13.60
N LEU A 67 -1.75 10.05 13.05
CA LEU A 67 -2.00 10.40 11.64
C LEU A 67 -1.37 9.39 10.67
N LEU A 68 -0.15 8.93 10.95
CA LEU A 68 0.51 7.90 10.14
C LEU A 68 -0.31 6.60 10.10
N LEU A 69 -0.82 6.16 11.26
CA LEU A 69 -1.65 4.96 11.38
C LEU A 69 -3.00 5.09 10.66
N GLU A 70 -3.64 6.26 10.74
CA GLU A 70 -4.87 6.53 9.99
C GLU A 70 -4.65 6.44 8.48
N ASN A 71 -3.56 7.03 7.98
CA ASN A 71 -3.20 6.95 6.58
C ASN A 71 -2.87 5.52 6.14
N GLU A 72 -2.17 4.75 6.97
CA GLU A 72 -1.90 3.33 6.71
C GLU A 72 -3.18 2.50 6.60
N ALA A 73 -4.17 2.73 7.47
CA ALA A 73 -5.45 2.05 7.38
C ALA A 73 -6.13 2.30 6.02
N LEU A 74 -6.11 3.56 5.54
CA LEU A 74 -6.64 3.92 4.22
C LEU A 74 -5.87 3.27 3.07
N MET A 75 -4.53 3.22 3.17
CA MET A 75 -3.69 2.55 2.18
C MET A 75 -4.01 1.06 2.10
N VAL A 76 -4.15 0.38 3.23
CA VAL A 76 -4.49 -1.05 3.31
C VAL A 76 -5.87 -1.32 2.71
N GLU A 77 -6.86 -0.48 2.99
CA GLU A 77 -8.19 -0.59 2.40
C GLU A 77 -8.13 -0.49 0.87
N ARG A 78 -7.41 0.51 0.34
CA ARG A 78 -7.24 0.69 -1.11
C ARG A 78 -6.49 -0.47 -1.76
N MET A 79 -5.44 -0.97 -1.12
CA MET A 79 -4.71 -2.16 -1.58
C MET A 79 -5.62 -3.39 -1.69
N ARG A 80 -6.46 -3.63 -0.68
CA ARG A 80 -7.46 -4.72 -0.71
C ARG A 80 -8.43 -4.55 -1.88
N GLY A 81 -8.96 -3.34 -2.07
CA GLY A 81 -9.83 -3.02 -3.20
C GLY A 81 -9.16 -3.31 -4.55
N ARG A 82 -7.86 -2.97 -4.71
CA ARG A 82 -7.11 -3.28 -5.92
C ARG A 82 -6.93 -4.77 -6.14
N LEU A 83 -6.61 -5.54 -5.10
CA LEU A 83 -6.48 -7.00 -5.17
C LEU A 83 -7.78 -7.67 -5.61
N ASP A 84 -8.93 -7.19 -5.11
CA ASP A 84 -10.25 -7.69 -5.53
C ASP A 84 -10.53 -7.41 -7.01
N ILE A 85 -10.17 -6.21 -7.50
CA ILE A 85 -10.28 -5.85 -8.92
C ILE A 85 -9.40 -6.79 -9.77
N LEU A 86 -8.14 -6.97 -9.41
CA LEU A 86 -7.21 -7.85 -10.13
C LEU A 86 -7.72 -9.29 -10.15
N ARG A 87 -8.25 -9.80 -9.03
CA ARG A 87 -8.84 -11.13 -8.95
C ARG A 87 -10.05 -11.28 -9.88
N LYS A 88 -10.91 -10.26 -9.96
CA LYS A 88 -12.07 -10.23 -10.85
C LYS A 88 -11.63 -10.20 -12.33
N GLU A 89 -10.66 -9.36 -12.67
CA GLU A 89 -10.09 -9.27 -14.02
C GLU A 89 -9.49 -10.61 -14.46
N MET A 90 -8.68 -11.25 -13.62
CA MET A 90 -8.08 -12.55 -13.91
C MET A 90 -9.13 -13.65 -14.08
N SER A 91 -10.19 -13.62 -13.28
CA SER A 91 -11.32 -14.55 -13.40
C SER A 91 -12.08 -14.35 -14.71
N SER A 92 -12.29 -13.10 -15.14
CA SER A 92 -12.91 -12.77 -16.43
C SER A 92 -12.05 -13.20 -17.61
N ILE A 93 -10.72 -13.02 -17.54
CA ILE A 93 -9.78 -13.50 -18.57
C ILE A 93 -9.85 -15.02 -18.70
N ASN A 94 -9.85 -15.76 -17.58
CA ASN A 94 -9.95 -17.22 -17.62
C ASN A 94 -11.27 -17.70 -18.22
N LYS A 95 -12.39 -17.05 -17.89
CA LYS A 95 -13.70 -17.33 -18.51
C LYS A 95 -13.72 -16.98 -20.00
N GLY A 96 -13.12 -15.87 -20.39
CA GLY A 96 -12.98 -15.46 -21.79
C GLY A 96 -12.13 -16.44 -22.60
N LYS A 97 -11.04 -16.96 -22.02
CA LYS A 97 -10.23 -18.03 -22.63
C LYS A 97 -11.01 -19.33 -22.77
N ALA A 98 -11.77 -19.74 -21.75
CA ALA A 98 -12.63 -20.92 -21.82
C ALA A 98 -13.74 -20.77 -22.90
N ALA A 99 -14.37 -19.60 -22.99
CA ALA A 99 -15.34 -19.30 -24.03
C ALA A 99 -14.70 -19.30 -25.43
N SER A 100 -13.53 -18.65 -25.59
CA SER A 100 -12.77 -18.65 -26.84
C SER A 100 -12.38 -20.07 -27.27
N HIS A 101 -11.94 -20.92 -26.34
CA HIS A 101 -11.69 -22.34 -26.60
C HIS A 101 -12.94 -23.13 -27.00
N ALA A 102 -14.10 -22.83 -26.42
CA ALA A 102 -15.37 -23.45 -26.80
C ALA A 102 -15.80 -23.06 -28.23
N TYR A 103 -15.53 -21.83 -28.67
CA TYR A 103 -15.76 -21.39 -30.04
C TYR A 103 -14.71 -21.88 -31.05
N LEU A 104 -13.49 -22.19 -30.59
CA LEU A 104 -12.41 -22.75 -31.42
C LEU A 104 -12.44 -24.28 -31.50
N SER A 105 -13.23 -24.97 -30.66
CA SER A 105 -13.48 -26.41 -30.82
C SER A 105 -14.28 -26.61 -32.11
N PRO A 106 -13.72 -27.29 -33.13
CA PRO A 106 -14.46 -27.58 -34.35
C PRO A 106 -15.72 -28.34 -33.98
N PHE A 107 -16.87 -27.86 -34.45
CA PHE A 107 -18.14 -28.57 -34.44
C PHE A 107 -18.02 -29.79 -35.37
N THR A 108 -17.30 -30.83 -34.96
CA THR A 108 -17.31 -32.14 -35.62
C THR A 108 -18.23 -33.07 -34.86
N SER A 109 -19.52 -32.79 -34.92
CA SER A 109 -20.56 -33.79 -34.68
C SER A 109 -21.35 -34.00 -35.97
N VAL A 110 -20.77 -34.79 -36.87
CA VAL A 110 -21.55 -35.45 -37.92
C VAL A 110 -21.68 -36.92 -37.50
N PRO A 111 -22.81 -37.36 -36.94
CA PRO A 111 -23.15 -38.77 -36.93
C PRO A 111 -23.78 -39.11 -38.30
N ARG A 112 -23.18 -40.07 -39.00
CA ARG A 112 -23.80 -40.76 -40.14
C ARG A 112 -24.05 -42.20 -39.75
#